data_AF-A0A972LAR4-F1
#
_entry.id   AF-A0A972LAR4-F1
#
_cell.length_a   1.000
_cell.length_b   1.000
_cell.length_c   1.000
_cell.angle_alpha   90.00
_cell.angle_beta   90.00
_cell.angle_gamma   90.00
#
_symmetry.space_group_name_H-M   'P 1'
#
loop_
_entity.id
_entity.type
_entity.pdbx_description
1 polymer ?
#
loop_
_entity_poly.entity_id
_entity_poly.type
_entity_poly.pdbx_seq_one_letter_code
_entity_poly.pdbx_strand_id
1 'polypeptide(L)'
;MGRRGTICYSAKVVRRWQQRGFTLIEIAIAMVIVSVVLSGMLALLFSQLENSRISSSHDKQRAIEQSIVNFLLRNNRVPCPAVATNASGSAGYGVEAATPGTCTGATQVGSGGSTSSRGVVPWVTLGISDEQALDGWGHRFTYQVIRSQTNLSAPTVSGLTGFMALFDRAGGNQINPGNEAVVMLVSHGKNGRGAYLPATGSRLTVPPSASSDERENSDNDNNFVQKDYSTNTTNPFDDIVAALSPAQLLARMVDSGVTASPYGVVNERFSELYHALLSYMASHANRSLPSADCSSTPDGNSTAGCLSGTVPWVDLGVSQQVATNPWGGQLTYSVDGTMASSGLTQTVPSGTNTALTLTASGSDAVFSTSDDISEVFSVSQLRGALIGASVTLPP
;
A
#
# COMPACT_ATOMS: atom_id res chain seq x y z
N MET A 1 24.17 89.81 -63.91
CA MET A 1 24.29 88.33 -64.07
C MET A 1 23.81 87.67 -62.80
N GLY A 2 22.80 86.78 -62.87
CA GLY A 2 22.30 86.05 -61.70
C GLY A 2 21.01 85.30 -62.01
N ARG A 3 21.14 84.07 -62.52
CA ARG A 3 20.07 83.17 -62.97
C ARG A 3 19.04 82.88 -61.87
N ARG A 4 17.74 82.95 -62.19
CA ARG A 4 16.67 82.31 -61.41
C ARG A 4 16.69 80.80 -61.69
N GLY A 5 17.02 80.00 -60.69
CA GLY A 5 16.86 78.54 -60.70
C GLY A 5 15.58 78.17 -59.98
N THR A 6 14.62 77.58 -60.69
CA THR A 6 13.39 77.02 -60.11
C THR A 6 13.70 75.61 -59.59
N ILE A 7 13.62 75.40 -58.28
CA ILE A 7 13.78 74.07 -57.67
C ILE A 7 12.42 73.37 -57.71
N CYS A 8 12.35 72.24 -58.42
CA CYS A 8 11.19 71.37 -58.50
C CYS A 8 11.26 70.36 -57.34
N TYR A 9 10.35 70.43 -56.37
CA TYR A 9 10.26 69.44 -55.28
C TYR A 9 9.40 68.26 -55.72
N SER A 10 10.00 67.07 -55.80
CA SER A 10 9.29 65.80 -56.01
C SER A 10 8.71 65.32 -54.67
N ALA A 11 7.37 65.30 -54.58
CA ALA A 11 6.67 64.81 -53.40
C ALA A 11 6.78 63.28 -53.29
N LYS A 12 7.50 62.77 -52.28
CA LYS A 12 7.47 61.36 -51.90
C LYS A 12 6.09 61.02 -51.31
N VAL A 13 5.35 60.15 -52.00
CA VAL A 13 4.08 59.61 -51.50
C VAL A 13 4.37 58.61 -50.38
N VAL A 14 4.13 59.03 -49.14
CA VAL A 14 4.16 58.14 -47.97
C VAL A 14 2.84 57.35 -47.94
N ARG A 15 2.89 56.05 -48.23
CA ARG A 15 1.73 55.15 -48.01
C ARG A 15 1.50 55.01 -46.50
N ARG A 16 0.48 55.70 -45.98
CA ARG A 16 -0.07 55.46 -44.64
C ARG A 16 -0.72 54.08 -44.62
N TRP A 17 -0.14 53.14 -43.89
CA TRP A 17 -0.84 51.94 -43.46
C TRP A 17 -1.97 52.40 -42.53
N GLN A 18 -3.21 52.24 -42.95
CA GLN A 18 -4.34 52.54 -42.09
C GLN A 18 -4.33 51.53 -40.94
N GLN A 19 -4.00 51.99 -39.74
CA GLN A 19 -4.29 51.28 -38.51
C GLN A 19 -5.82 51.24 -38.40
N ARG A 20 -6.41 50.12 -38.83
CA ARG A 20 -7.83 49.84 -38.56
C ARG A 20 -7.93 49.60 -37.05
N GLY A 21 -8.44 50.60 -36.33
CA GLY A 21 -8.74 50.44 -34.91
C GLY A 21 -9.86 49.42 -34.74
N PHE A 22 -9.76 48.59 -33.70
CA PHE A 22 -10.78 47.62 -33.35
C PHE A 22 -12.10 48.34 -33.06
N THR A 23 -13.20 47.82 -33.59
CA THR A 23 -14.52 48.38 -33.31
C THR A 23 -14.92 48.06 -31.87
N LEU A 24 -15.66 48.98 -31.23
CA LEU A 24 -16.15 48.77 -29.86
C LEU A 24 -17.05 47.53 -29.77
N ILE A 25 -17.74 47.20 -30.87
CA ILE A 25 -18.56 46.01 -31.00
C ILE A 25 -17.74 44.71 -31.13
N GLU A 26 -16.59 44.71 -31.81
CA GLU A 26 -15.68 43.55 -31.86
C GLU A 26 -15.16 43.19 -30.48
N ILE A 27 -14.73 44.19 -29.70
CA ILE A 27 -14.26 43.94 -28.33
C ILE A 27 -15.41 43.48 -27.43
N ALA A 28 -16.63 44.00 -27.61
CA ALA A 28 -17.81 43.53 -26.87
C ALA A 28 -18.14 42.05 -27.18
N ILE A 29 -18.15 41.67 -28.46
CA ILE A 29 -18.40 40.27 -28.87
C ILE A 29 -17.26 39.35 -28.40
N ALA A 30 -16.00 39.79 -28.51
CA ALA A 30 -14.85 39.03 -28.02
C ALA A 30 -14.94 38.75 -26.52
N MET A 31 -15.32 39.76 -25.71
CA MET A 31 -15.48 39.60 -24.26
C MET A 31 -16.62 38.64 -23.91
N VAL A 32 -17.73 38.66 -24.65
CA VAL A 32 -18.82 37.69 -24.48
C VAL A 32 -18.34 36.27 -24.76
N ILE A 33 -17.62 36.05 -25.87
CA ILE A 33 -17.07 34.73 -26.21
C ILE A 33 -16.08 34.26 -25.14
N VAL A 34 -15.15 35.12 -24.70
CA VAL A 34 -14.19 34.78 -23.64
C VAL A 34 -14.91 34.42 -22.35
N SER A 35 -15.98 35.14 -21.97
CA SER A 35 -16.73 34.84 -20.74
C SER A 35 -17.41 33.47 -20.76
N VAL A 36 -17.97 33.06 -21.92
CA VAL A 36 -18.60 31.74 -22.09
C VAL A 36 -17.56 30.62 -22.09
N VAL A 37 -16.38 30.86 -22.68
CA VAL A 37 -15.28 29.90 -22.64
C VAL A 37 -14.73 29.74 -21.23
N LEU A 38 -14.54 30.85 -20.50
CA LEU A 38 -14.03 30.82 -19.13
C LEU A 38 -14.99 30.09 -18.17
N SER A 39 -16.30 30.27 -18.34
CA SER A 39 -17.29 29.60 -17.49
C SER A 39 -17.28 28.09 -17.66
N GLY A 40 -17.11 27.58 -18.89
CA GLY A 40 -16.93 26.16 -19.17
C GLY A 40 -15.63 25.59 -18.56
N MET A 41 -14.52 26.34 -18.65
CA MET A 41 -13.22 25.92 -18.09
C MET A 41 -13.25 25.82 -16.56
N LEU A 42 -13.94 26.73 -15.86
CA LEU A 42 -14.05 26.70 -14.41
C LEU A 42 -14.80 25.45 -13.91
N ALA A 43 -15.86 25.03 -14.60
CA ALA A 43 -16.59 23.81 -14.24
C ALA A 43 -15.71 22.55 -14.30
N LEU A 44 -14.86 22.43 -15.32
CA LEU A 44 -13.90 21.32 -15.47
C LEU A 44 -12.84 21.35 -14.37
N LEU A 45 -12.33 22.53 -14.00
CA LEU A 45 -11.35 22.68 -12.94
C LEU A 45 -11.88 22.18 -11.59
N PHE A 46 -13.14 22.52 -11.24
CA PHE A 46 -13.73 22.05 -9.99
C PHE A 46 -13.88 20.52 -9.92
N SER A 47 -14.25 19.88 -11.04
CA SER A 47 -14.34 18.42 -11.11
C SER A 47 -12.95 17.75 -10.98
N GLN A 48 -11.92 18.31 -11.61
CA GLN A 48 -10.55 17.79 -11.47
C GLN A 48 -10.02 17.92 -10.04
N LEU A 49 -10.29 19.05 -9.36
CA LEU A 49 -9.92 19.25 -7.96
C LEU A 49 -10.62 18.24 -7.04
N GLU A 50 -11.90 17.96 -7.28
CA GLU A 50 -12.66 16.97 -6.50
C GLU A 50 -12.11 15.55 -6.70
N ASN A 51 -11.85 15.14 -7.94
CA ASN A 51 -11.21 13.86 -8.23
C ASN A 51 -9.81 13.75 -7.60
N SER A 52 -9.05 14.84 -7.57
CA SER A 52 -7.75 14.90 -6.91
C SER A 52 -7.87 14.69 -5.39
N ARG A 53 -8.91 15.24 -4.73
CA ARG A 53 -9.16 15.02 -3.30
C ARG A 53 -9.62 13.60 -2.99
N ILE A 54 -10.45 13.01 -3.85
CA ILE A 54 -10.86 11.60 -3.74
C ILE A 54 -9.63 10.70 -3.87
N SER A 55 -8.80 10.91 -4.91
CA SER A 55 -7.55 10.16 -5.10
C SER A 55 -6.61 10.32 -3.90
N SER A 56 -6.43 11.56 -3.41
CA SER A 56 -5.62 11.82 -2.23
C SER A 56 -6.15 11.11 -0.99
N SER A 57 -7.47 10.98 -0.82
CA SER A 57 -8.07 10.25 0.30
C SER A 57 -7.76 8.76 0.21
N HIS A 58 -7.85 8.16 -0.98
CA HIS A 58 -7.44 6.77 -1.19
C HIS A 58 -5.95 6.55 -0.93
N ASP A 59 -5.09 7.44 -1.40
CA ASP A 59 -3.64 7.32 -1.19
C ASP A 59 -3.28 7.40 0.30
N LYS A 60 -3.91 8.34 1.02
CA LYS A 60 -3.75 8.47 2.47
C LYS A 60 -4.34 7.28 3.23
N GLN A 61 -5.49 6.73 2.82
CA GLN A 61 -6.03 5.48 3.38
C GLN A 61 -5.03 4.33 3.23
N ARG A 62 -4.49 4.09 2.02
CA ARG A 62 -3.48 3.05 1.81
C ARG A 62 -2.24 3.24 2.68
N ALA A 63 -1.78 4.49 2.89
CA ALA A 63 -0.67 4.78 3.79
C ALA A 63 -1.00 4.48 5.27
N ILE A 64 -2.23 4.76 5.71
CA ILE A 64 -2.71 4.42 7.06
C ILE A 64 -2.82 2.90 7.23
N GLU A 65 -3.43 2.19 6.26
CA GLU A 65 -3.50 0.72 6.23
C GLU A 65 -2.11 0.12 6.41
N GLN A 66 -1.13 0.66 5.68
CA GLN A 66 0.24 0.18 5.76
C GLN A 66 0.89 0.39 7.12
N SER A 67 0.61 1.53 7.73
CA SER A 67 1.16 1.85 9.05
C SER A 67 0.53 0.97 10.13
N ILE A 68 -0.76 0.62 9.99
CA ILE A 68 -1.45 -0.36 10.84
C ILE A 68 -0.80 -1.73 10.72
N VAL A 69 -0.49 -2.18 9.50
CA VAL A 69 0.22 -3.44 9.26
C VAL A 69 1.61 -3.42 9.92
N ASN A 70 2.37 -2.34 9.75
CA ASN A 70 3.69 -2.20 10.39
C ASN A 70 3.61 -2.20 11.92
N PHE A 71 2.56 -1.60 12.49
CA PHE A 71 2.29 -1.63 13.91
C PHE A 71 1.95 -3.06 14.38
N LEU A 72 1.10 -3.77 13.63
CA LEU A 72 0.70 -5.15 13.89
C LEU A 72 1.90 -6.10 13.89
N LEU A 73 2.83 -5.94 12.95
CA LEU A 73 4.07 -6.72 12.89
C LEU A 73 4.97 -6.57 14.13
N ARG A 74 4.99 -5.38 14.74
CA ARG A 74 5.83 -5.10 15.91
C ARG A 74 5.15 -5.41 17.24
N ASN A 75 3.82 -5.29 17.29
CA ASN A 75 3.07 -5.34 18.54
C ASN A 75 2.11 -6.54 18.64
N ASN A 76 2.01 -7.36 17.60
CA ASN A 76 1.06 -8.49 17.48
C ASN A 76 -0.40 -8.10 17.79
N ARG A 77 -0.76 -6.85 17.54
CA ARG A 77 -2.11 -6.31 17.74
C ARG A 77 -2.35 -5.12 16.82
N VAL A 78 -3.61 -4.78 16.60
CA VAL A 78 -3.97 -3.48 15.99
C VAL A 78 -4.04 -2.39 17.07
N PRO A 79 -3.74 -1.12 16.74
CA PRO A 79 -3.75 -0.05 17.73
C PRO A 79 -5.18 0.31 18.15
N CYS A 80 -5.33 0.80 19.37
CA CYS A 80 -6.57 1.45 19.79
C CYS A 80 -6.81 2.75 19.00
N PRO A 81 -8.07 3.18 18.79
CA PRO A 81 -8.32 4.48 18.17
C PRO A 81 -7.71 5.60 19.02
N ALA A 82 -7.25 6.68 18.40
CA ALA A 82 -6.99 7.90 19.14
C ALA A 82 -8.31 8.55 19.58
N VAL A 83 -8.27 9.23 20.73
CA VAL A 83 -9.43 9.93 21.28
C VAL A 83 -9.73 11.14 20.40
N ALA A 84 -10.87 11.09 19.70
CA ALA A 84 -11.23 12.05 18.66
C ALA A 84 -11.46 13.48 19.17
N THR A 85 -11.79 13.63 20.45
CA THR A 85 -12.06 14.92 21.10
C THR A 85 -10.81 15.63 21.64
N ASN A 86 -9.65 14.97 21.59
CA ASN A 86 -8.39 15.60 21.96
C ASN A 86 -8.04 16.68 20.93
N ALA A 87 -7.96 17.93 21.37
CA ALA A 87 -7.58 19.05 20.52
C ALA A 87 -6.06 19.05 20.26
N SER A 88 -5.63 19.76 19.21
CA SER A 88 -4.21 19.91 18.89
C SER A 88 -3.42 20.48 20.08
N GLY A 89 -2.27 19.87 20.38
CA GLY A 89 -1.42 20.22 21.52
C GLY A 89 -1.84 19.64 22.88
N SER A 90 -2.97 18.94 22.97
CA SER A 90 -3.36 18.24 24.20
C SER A 90 -2.58 16.93 24.39
N ALA A 91 -2.45 16.50 25.65
CA ALA A 91 -1.84 15.21 25.98
C ALA A 91 -2.65 14.07 25.34
N GLY A 92 -1.98 13.18 24.60
CA GLY A 92 -2.64 12.09 23.88
C GLY A 92 -3.25 12.49 22.54
N TYR A 93 -2.99 13.70 22.02
CA TYR A 93 -3.35 14.07 20.65
C TYR A 93 -2.62 13.18 19.64
N GLY A 94 -3.39 12.40 18.87
CA GLY A 94 -2.86 11.49 17.84
C GLY A 94 -2.24 10.19 18.38
N VAL A 95 -2.30 9.95 19.68
CA VAL A 95 -1.81 8.71 20.31
C VAL A 95 -3.00 7.75 20.50
N GLU A 96 -2.77 6.46 20.36
CA GLU A 96 -3.78 5.44 20.65
C GLU A 96 -4.35 5.60 22.07
N ALA A 97 -5.65 5.36 22.21
CA ALA A 97 -6.32 5.41 23.51
C ALA A 97 -5.70 4.42 24.51
N ALA A 98 -5.73 4.79 25.79
CA ALA A 98 -5.11 4.03 26.86
C ALA A 98 -5.77 2.65 27.06
N THR A 99 -5.06 1.75 27.74
CA THR A 99 -5.57 0.42 28.13
C THR A 99 -6.00 -0.43 26.92
N PRO A 100 -5.03 -1.02 26.19
CA PRO A 100 -5.30 -1.93 25.08
C PRO A 100 -6.31 -3.04 25.49
N GLY A 101 -7.22 -3.42 24.59
CA GLY A 101 -8.39 -4.27 24.91
C GLY A 101 -9.66 -3.53 25.33
N THR A 102 -9.51 -2.35 25.94
CA THR A 102 -10.65 -1.49 26.29
C THR A 102 -10.66 -0.19 25.51
N CYS A 103 -9.48 0.31 25.09
CA CYS A 103 -9.32 1.58 24.41
C CYS A 103 -10.00 2.73 25.18
N THR A 104 -9.59 2.90 26.44
CA THR A 104 -10.15 3.88 27.38
C THR A 104 -10.05 5.29 26.83
N GLY A 105 -11.20 5.96 26.72
CA GLY A 105 -11.32 7.31 26.15
C GLY A 105 -11.83 7.33 24.71
N ALA A 106 -11.72 6.21 23.97
CA ALA A 106 -12.40 6.05 22.68
C ALA A 106 -13.88 5.69 22.89
N THR A 107 -14.71 6.02 21.90
CA THR A 107 -16.15 5.70 21.92
C THR A 107 -16.33 4.19 21.83
N GLN A 108 -17.04 3.62 22.81
CA GLN A 108 -17.30 2.18 22.85
C GLN A 108 -18.54 1.87 22.01
N VAL A 109 -18.44 0.85 21.16
CA VAL A 109 -19.49 0.46 20.22
C VAL A 109 -19.82 -1.02 20.38
N GLY A 110 -21.11 -1.35 20.30
CA GLY A 110 -21.62 -2.70 20.49
C GLY A 110 -21.68 -3.16 21.96
N SER A 111 -22.13 -4.41 22.14
CA SER A 111 -22.27 -5.06 23.45
C SER A 111 -21.99 -6.56 23.33
N GLY A 112 -21.57 -7.21 24.42
CA GLY A 112 -21.32 -8.66 24.42
C GLY A 112 -20.07 -9.06 23.62
N GLY A 113 -20.18 -10.07 22.75
CA GLY A 113 -19.06 -10.57 21.94
C GLY A 113 -18.64 -9.66 20.78
N SER A 114 -19.46 -8.68 20.41
CA SER A 114 -19.24 -7.79 19.26
C SER A 114 -18.80 -6.39 19.68
N THR A 115 -17.81 -6.32 20.59
CA THR A 115 -17.35 -5.05 21.16
C THR A 115 -16.21 -4.44 20.36
N SER A 116 -16.44 -3.22 19.88
CA SER A 116 -15.47 -2.43 19.13
C SER A 116 -15.29 -1.06 19.79
N SER A 117 -14.26 -0.34 19.35
CA SER A 117 -14.00 1.03 19.78
C SER A 117 -13.82 1.90 18.55
N ARG A 118 -14.48 3.06 18.55
CA ARG A 118 -14.46 4.08 17.50
C ARG A 118 -13.74 5.33 17.99
N GLY A 119 -12.95 5.93 17.13
CA GLY A 119 -12.27 7.20 17.34
C GLY A 119 -11.71 7.71 16.03
N VAL A 120 -10.53 8.35 16.09
CA VAL A 120 -9.77 8.75 14.90
C VAL A 120 -8.50 7.91 14.78
N VAL A 121 -7.88 7.93 13.61
CA VAL A 121 -6.62 7.23 13.36
C VAL A 121 -5.55 7.70 14.36
N PRO A 122 -4.81 6.80 15.04
CA PRO A 122 -3.77 7.17 16.00
C PRO A 122 -2.42 7.44 15.31
N TRP A 123 -2.31 8.56 14.59
CA TRP A 123 -1.19 8.85 13.69
C TRP A 123 0.18 8.92 14.35
N VAL A 124 0.28 9.44 15.58
CA VAL A 124 1.54 9.47 16.35
C VAL A 124 1.96 8.04 16.71
N THR A 125 1.03 7.21 17.16
CA THR A 125 1.31 5.79 17.46
C THR A 125 1.69 5.01 16.21
N LEU A 126 1.08 5.33 15.07
CA LEU A 126 1.38 4.72 13.78
C LEU A 126 2.67 5.25 13.14
N GLY A 127 3.27 6.31 13.68
CA GLY A 127 4.50 6.91 13.15
C GLY A 127 4.31 7.66 11.83
N ILE A 128 3.09 8.12 11.54
CA ILE A 128 2.78 8.93 10.35
C ILE A 128 2.53 10.38 10.74
N SER A 129 2.70 11.28 9.77
CA SER A 129 2.47 12.71 10.00
C SER A 129 1.00 13.02 10.22
N ASP A 130 0.74 14.14 10.89
CA ASP A 130 -0.63 14.59 11.16
C ASP A 130 -1.46 14.77 9.88
N GLU A 131 -0.82 15.31 8.84
CA GLU A 131 -1.41 15.54 7.50
C GLU A 131 -1.80 14.24 6.79
N GLN A 132 -1.02 13.17 6.98
CA GLN A 132 -1.33 11.85 6.41
C GLN A 132 -2.56 11.21 7.07
N ALA A 133 -2.95 11.67 8.26
CA ALA A 133 -4.13 11.21 8.97
C ALA A 133 -5.39 12.06 8.74
N LEU A 134 -5.31 13.02 7.81
CA LEU A 134 -6.45 13.79 7.32
C LEU A 134 -6.87 13.28 5.94
N ASP A 135 -8.15 13.31 5.62
CA ASP A 135 -8.63 13.03 4.26
C ASP A 135 -8.23 14.13 3.26
N GLY A 136 -8.67 13.99 2.00
CA GLY A 136 -8.42 14.99 0.95
C GLY A 136 -9.13 16.34 1.16
N TRP A 137 -10.01 16.45 2.15
CA TRP A 137 -10.71 17.68 2.52
C TRP A 137 -10.25 18.26 3.85
N GLY A 138 -9.31 17.60 4.54
CA GLY A 138 -8.74 18.07 5.80
C GLY A 138 -9.48 17.59 7.05
N HIS A 139 -10.38 16.61 6.94
CA HIS A 139 -11.08 16.02 8.07
C HIS A 139 -10.35 14.77 8.58
N ARG A 140 -10.55 14.40 9.85
CA ARG A 140 -9.99 13.16 10.41
C ARG A 140 -10.70 11.94 9.85
N PHE A 141 -9.92 10.94 9.45
CA PHE A 141 -10.45 9.60 9.23
C PHE A 141 -11.03 9.04 10.53
N THR A 142 -12.26 8.54 10.46
CA THR A 142 -12.80 7.71 11.54
C THR A 142 -12.14 6.35 11.49
N TYR A 143 -11.68 5.87 12.65
CA TYR A 143 -11.05 4.58 12.83
C TYR A 143 -11.87 3.80 13.86
N GLN A 144 -12.40 2.65 13.45
CA GLN A 144 -13.10 1.72 14.33
C GLN A 144 -12.42 0.36 14.29
N VAL A 145 -12.19 -0.21 15.47
CA VAL A 145 -11.44 -1.46 15.63
C VAL A 145 -12.12 -2.37 16.62
N ILE A 146 -12.01 -3.67 16.39
CA ILE A 146 -12.46 -4.67 17.34
C ILE A 146 -11.55 -4.67 18.58
N ARG A 147 -12.15 -4.56 19.76
CA ARG A 147 -11.43 -4.41 21.02
C ARG A 147 -10.57 -5.62 21.37
N SER A 148 -11.06 -6.83 21.11
CA SER A 148 -10.28 -8.04 21.40
C SER A 148 -8.95 -8.08 20.62
N GLN A 149 -8.93 -7.47 19.43
CA GLN A 149 -7.77 -7.41 18.54
C GLN A 149 -6.77 -6.31 18.91
N THR A 150 -7.10 -5.44 19.86
CA THR A 150 -6.18 -4.44 20.41
C THR A 150 -5.51 -4.89 21.70
N ASN A 151 -5.75 -6.11 22.20
CA ASN A 151 -5.11 -6.60 23.42
C ASN A 151 -3.60 -6.81 23.27
N LEU A 152 -2.86 -6.75 24.38
CA LEU A 152 -1.42 -7.05 24.41
C LEU A 152 -1.07 -8.53 24.14
N SER A 153 -2.05 -9.42 24.28
CA SER A 153 -1.95 -10.85 23.99
C SER A 153 -2.73 -11.24 22.73
N ALA A 154 -2.98 -10.28 21.83
CA ALA A 154 -3.75 -10.53 20.62
C ALA A 154 -2.98 -11.49 19.68
N PRO A 155 -3.72 -12.26 18.84
CA PRO A 155 -3.10 -13.20 17.92
C PRO A 155 -2.32 -12.51 16.80
N THR A 156 -1.36 -13.23 16.21
CA THR A 156 -0.73 -12.85 14.94
C THR A 156 -1.79 -12.70 13.84
N VAL A 157 -1.43 -12.13 12.68
CA VAL A 157 -2.37 -11.80 11.59
C VAL A 157 -3.31 -12.96 11.23
N SER A 158 -2.83 -14.21 11.27
CA SER A 158 -3.61 -15.42 10.98
C SER A 158 -4.69 -15.76 12.02
N GLY A 159 -4.62 -15.23 13.24
CA GLY A 159 -5.62 -15.47 14.29
C GLY A 159 -6.53 -14.27 14.58
N LEU A 160 -6.38 -13.15 13.85
CA LEU A 160 -7.31 -12.03 13.94
C LEU A 160 -8.70 -12.47 13.46
N THR A 161 -9.73 -12.05 14.17
CA THR A 161 -11.12 -12.32 13.81
C THR A 161 -11.91 -11.03 13.66
N GLY A 162 -12.63 -10.91 12.54
CA GLY A 162 -13.52 -9.79 12.23
C GLY A 162 -14.96 -10.03 12.64
N PHE A 163 -15.72 -8.95 12.85
CA PHE A 163 -17.19 -9.00 12.91
C PHE A 163 -17.89 -7.72 12.41
N MET A 164 -17.16 -6.75 11.83
CA MET A 164 -17.79 -5.54 11.28
C MET A 164 -18.34 -5.81 9.88
N ALA A 165 -19.55 -5.31 9.62
CA ALA A 165 -20.32 -5.59 8.41
C ALA A 165 -20.26 -4.41 7.43
N LEU A 166 -20.18 -4.72 6.15
CA LEU A 166 -20.26 -3.77 5.05
C LEU A 166 -21.44 -4.12 4.16
N PHE A 167 -22.17 -3.09 3.76
CA PHE A 167 -23.36 -3.19 2.91
C PHE A 167 -23.21 -2.32 1.65
N ASP A 168 -23.91 -2.69 0.58
CA ASP A 168 -23.99 -1.91 -0.67
C ASP A 168 -24.79 -0.60 -0.54
N ARG A 169 -25.70 -0.55 0.44
CA ARG A 169 -26.48 0.61 0.88
C ARG A 169 -27.01 0.38 2.30
N ALA A 170 -27.55 1.41 2.95
CA ALA A 170 -28.15 1.25 4.28
C ALA A 170 -29.30 0.22 4.25
N GLY A 171 -29.22 -0.80 5.11
CA GLY A 171 -30.17 -1.93 5.10
C GLY A 171 -30.15 -2.79 3.83
N GLY A 172 -29.08 -2.69 3.04
CA GLY A 172 -28.89 -3.38 1.76
C GLY A 172 -28.32 -4.79 1.90
N ASN A 173 -27.69 -5.27 0.82
CA ASN A 173 -27.01 -6.56 0.82
C ASN A 173 -25.63 -6.41 1.44
N GLN A 174 -25.25 -7.40 2.23
CA GLN A 174 -23.90 -7.48 2.76
C GLN A 174 -22.90 -7.81 1.64
N ILE A 175 -21.80 -7.06 1.58
CA ILE A 175 -20.76 -7.19 0.55
C ILE A 175 -19.46 -7.80 1.08
N ASN A 176 -19.32 -7.98 2.40
CA ASN A 176 -18.20 -8.70 3.04
C ASN A 176 -18.69 -9.96 3.77
N PRO A 177 -18.94 -11.09 3.09
CA PRO A 177 -19.46 -12.30 3.72
C PRO A 177 -18.69 -12.68 4.99
N GLY A 178 -19.41 -13.04 6.06
CA GLY A 178 -18.80 -13.44 7.34
C GLY A 178 -18.38 -12.29 8.26
N ASN A 179 -18.62 -11.02 7.88
CA ASN A 179 -18.26 -9.83 8.65
C ASN A 179 -16.76 -9.75 8.99
N GLU A 180 -15.89 -10.19 8.09
CA GLU A 180 -14.47 -10.43 8.40
C GLU A 180 -13.63 -9.16 8.67
N ALA A 181 -14.23 -7.97 8.63
CA ALA A 181 -13.51 -6.72 8.89
C ALA A 181 -13.13 -6.57 10.37
N VAL A 182 -11.85 -6.27 10.62
CA VAL A 182 -11.23 -6.04 11.93
C VAL A 182 -11.04 -4.55 12.22
N VAL A 183 -10.74 -3.78 11.17
CA VAL A 183 -10.61 -2.32 11.21
C VAL A 183 -11.48 -1.73 10.11
N MET A 184 -12.17 -0.62 10.44
CA MET A 184 -12.88 0.23 9.51
C MET A 184 -12.25 1.62 9.50
N LEU A 185 -11.98 2.10 8.29
CA LEU A 185 -11.50 3.46 8.01
C LEU A 185 -12.56 4.18 7.18
N VAL A 186 -12.99 5.36 7.64
CA VAL A 186 -13.98 6.18 6.93
C VAL A 186 -13.45 7.58 6.71
N SER A 187 -13.35 7.97 5.44
CA SER A 187 -13.36 9.37 5.01
C SER A 187 -14.81 9.81 4.92
N HIS A 188 -15.16 10.96 5.50
CA HIS A 188 -16.53 11.51 5.42
C HIS A 188 -16.71 12.48 4.24
N GLY A 189 -15.80 12.40 3.26
CA GLY A 189 -15.90 13.12 2.01
C GLY A 189 -15.88 14.65 2.14
N LYS A 190 -16.51 15.28 1.16
CA LYS A 190 -16.54 16.73 0.98
C LYS A 190 -17.42 17.42 2.00
N ASN A 191 -18.53 16.79 2.39
CA ASN A 191 -19.45 17.35 3.36
C ASN A 191 -18.96 17.17 4.81
N GLY A 192 -18.07 16.19 5.06
CA GLY A 192 -17.43 15.93 6.34
C GLY A 192 -18.38 15.48 7.44
N ARG A 193 -19.62 15.11 7.13
CA ARG A 193 -20.66 14.81 8.12
C ARG A 193 -20.25 13.65 9.00
N GLY A 194 -20.05 13.91 10.29
CA GLY A 194 -19.63 12.92 11.26
C GLY A 194 -18.12 12.81 11.45
N ALA A 195 -17.34 13.53 10.65
CA ALA A 195 -15.90 13.65 10.82
C ALA A 195 -15.52 14.54 12.00
N TYR A 196 -14.28 14.39 12.46
CA TYR A 196 -13.70 15.25 13.49
C TYR A 196 -12.75 16.27 12.87
N LEU A 197 -12.77 17.49 13.39
CA LEU A 197 -11.88 18.57 12.96
C LEU A 197 -10.55 18.51 13.71
N PRO A 198 -9.39 18.60 13.02
CA PRO A 198 -8.07 18.42 13.65
C PRO A 198 -7.76 19.46 14.73
N ALA A 199 -8.13 20.72 14.52
CA ALA A 199 -7.80 21.80 15.44
C ALA A 199 -8.58 21.73 16.76
N THR A 200 -9.87 21.39 16.71
CA THR A 200 -10.78 21.51 17.86
C THR A 200 -11.20 20.18 18.45
N GLY A 201 -11.00 19.06 17.76
CA GLY A 201 -11.59 17.76 18.14
C GLY A 201 -13.13 17.75 18.09
N SER A 202 -13.74 18.77 17.47
CA SER A 202 -15.20 18.84 17.33
C SER A 202 -15.66 17.95 16.20
N ARG A 203 -16.78 17.25 16.42
CA ARG A 203 -17.43 16.42 15.40
C ARG A 203 -18.40 17.26 14.58
N LEU A 204 -18.32 17.15 13.25
CA LEU A 204 -19.30 17.76 12.35
C LEU A 204 -20.64 17.02 12.45
N THR A 205 -21.73 17.77 12.58
CA THR A 205 -23.06 17.21 12.80
C THR A 205 -23.58 16.47 11.57
N VAL A 206 -24.16 15.30 11.79
CA VAL A 206 -24.94 14.57 10.77
C VAL A 206 -26.41 14.92 10.95
N PRO A 207 -27.00 15.77 10.08
CA PRO A 207 -28.40 16.14 10.21
C PRO A 207 -29.31 14.93 9.95
N PRO A 208 -30.54 14.87 10.52
CA PRO A 208 -31.49 13.79 10.23
C PRO A 208 -31.87 13.69 8.74
N SER A 209 -31.74 14.79 7.99
CA SER A 209 -31.96 14.85 6.55
C SER A 209 -30.74 14.44 5.71
N ALA A 210 -29.63 14.03 6.34
CA ALA A 210 -28.51 13.45 5.62
C ALA A 210 -28.94 12.14 4.95
N SER A 211 -28.17 11.73 3.95
CA SER A 211 -28.45 10.52 3.20
C SER A 211 -28.44 9.31 4.15
N SER A 212 -29.29 8.31 3.90
CA SER A 212 -29.34 7.13 4.77
C SER A 212 -27.98 6.43 4.82
N ASP A 213 -27.27 6.45 3.69
CA ASP A 213 -25.99 5.76 3.53
C ASP A 213 -24.85 6.50 4.26
N GLU A 214 -24.80 7.84 4.21
CA GLU A 214 -23.85 8.64 5.00
C GLU A 214 -24.12 8.54 6.51
N ARG A 215 -25.40 8.43 6.88
CA ARG A 215 -25.79 8.27 8.29
C ARG A 215 -25.28 6.95 8.88
N GLU A 216 -25.37 5.86 8.12
CA GLU A 216 -24.87 4.54 8.55
C GLU A 216 -23.38 4.60 8.90
N ASN A 217 -22.57 5.29 8.09
CA ASN A 217 -21.13 5.43 8.35
C ASN A 217 -20.80 6.29 9.58
N SER A 218 -21.81 6.84 10.27
CA SER A 218 -21.69 7.86 11.30
C SER A 218 -22.50 7.60 12.58
N ASP A 219 -23.28 6.52 12.67
CA ASP A 219 -24.27 6.32 13.76
C ASP A 219 -23.78 5.48 14.96
N ASN A 220 -22.47 5.17 15.00
CA ASN A 220 -21.80 4.45 16.09
C ASN A 220 -22.27 3.00 16.29
N ASP A 221 -22.49 2.26 15.20
CA ASP A 221 -22.63 0.81 15.24
C ASP A 221 -21.45 0.10 14.50
N ASN A 222 -21.62 -1.21 14.23
CA ASN A 222 -20.63 -2.05 13.55
C ASN A 222 -20.96 -2.29 12.06
N ASN A 223 -21.95 -1.57 11.52
CA ASN A 223 -22.40 -1.66 10.15
C ASN A 223 -21.95 -0.41 9.39
N PHE A 224 -21.59 -0.61 8.12
CA PHE A 224 -21.11 0.46 7.28
C PHE A 224 -21.63 0.28 5.86
N VAL A 225 -21.75 1.38 5.13
CA VAL A 225 -22.04 1.37 3.70
C VAL A 225 -20.78 1.67 2.92
N GLN A 226 -20.46 0.82 1.93
CA GLN A 226 -19.43 1.11 0.94
C GLN A 226 -20.04 1.01 -0.46
N LYS A 227 -19.98 2.12 -1.18
CA LYS A 227 -20.39 2.23 -2.58
C LYS A 227 -19.60 3.35 -3.27
N ASP A 228 -19.76 3.46 -4.58
CA ASP A 228 -19.13 4.53 -5.34
C ASP A 228 -19.72 5.91 -5.02
N TYR A 229 -18.91 6.94 -5.24
CA TYR A 229 -19.31 8.34 -5.13
C TYR A 229 -20.61 8.60 -5.90
N SER A 230 -21.58 9.22 -5.24
CA SER A 230 -22.91 9.47 -5.81
C SER A 230 -23.36 10.90 -5.56
N THR A 231 -23.69 11.60 -6.65
CA THR A 231 -24.32 12.94 -6.62
C THR A 231 -25.84 12.89 -6.65
N ASN A 232 -26.44 11.71 -6.44
CA ASN A 232 -27.89 11.55 -6.42
C ASN A 232 -28.50 12.47 -5.36
N THR A 233 -29.44 13.32 -5.74
CA THR A 233 -30.04 14.31 -4.84
C THR A 233 -30.85 13.71 -3.70
N THR A 234 -31.36 12.49 -3.87
CA THR A 234 -32.18 11.80 -2.86
C THR A 234 -31.32 11.05 -1.84
N ASN A 235 -30.16 10.54 -2.24
CA ASN A 235 -29.27 9.76 -1.38
C ASN A 235 -27.80 9.98 -1.82
N PRO A 236 -27.27 11.21 -1.64
CA PRO A 236 -25.90 11.53 -2.01
C PRO A 236 -24.93 10.74 -1.13
N PHE A 237 -23.74 10.47 -1.65
CA PHE A 237 -22.73 9.72 -0.92
C PHE A 237 -21.34 10.14 -1.39
N ASP A 238 -20.59 10.74 -0.48
CA ASP A 238 -19.21 11.16 -0.70
C ASP A 238 -18.21 10.52 0.27
N ASP A 239 -18.69 9.63 1.14
CA ASP A 239 -17.85 8.85 2.03
C ASP A 239 -16.96 7.86 1.25
N ILE A 240 -15.76 7.64 1.78
CA ILE A 240 -14.84 6.62 1.27
C ILE A 240 -14.52 5.67 2.41
N VAL A 241 -15.04 4.44 2.30
CA VAL A 241 -14.91 3.41 3.33
C VAL A 241 -13.90 2.36 2.89
N ALA A 242 -12.95 2.07 3.78
CA ALA A 242 -12.01 0.96 3.64
C ALA A 242 -12.13 0.02 4.84
N ALA A 243 -12.29 -1.26 4.55
CA ALA A 243 -12.32 -2.33 5.54
C ALA A 243 -11.03 -3.13 5.47
N LEU A 244 -10.49 -3.50 6.62
CA LEU A 244 -9.33 -4.38 6.73
C LEU A 244 -9.73 -5.68 7.41
N SER A 245 -9.82 -6.74 6.62
CA SER A 245 -9.92 -8.12 7.08
C SER A 245 -8.53 -8.72 7.34
N PRO A 246 -8.43 -9.85 8.06
CA PRO A 246 -7.16 -10.58 8.22
C PRO A 246 -6.49 -10.90 6.88
N ALA A 247 -7.27 -11.29 5.87
CA ALA A 247 -6.77 -11.58 4.53
C ALA A 247 -6.21 -10.33 3.84
N GLN A 248 -6.86 -9.17 4.00
CA GLN A 248 -6.37 -7.90 3.45
C GLN A 248 -5.11 -7.42 4.19
N LEU A 249 -5.05 -7.55 5.51
CA LEU A 249 -3.85 -7.24 6.30
C LEU A 249 -2.67 -8.11 5.87
N LEU A 250 -2.89 -9.42 5.67
CA LEU A 250 -1.88 -10.34 5.16
C LEU A 250 -1.46 -9.99 3.73
N ALA A 251 -2.42 -9.71 2.84
CA ALA A 251 -2.13 -9.31 1.47
C ALA A 251 -1.29 -8.02 1.43
N ARG A 252 -1.58 -7.04 2.31
CA ARG A 252 -0.79 -5.82 2.44
C ARG A 252 0.59 -6.09 3.02
N MET A 253 0.76 -7.03 3.94
CA MET A 253 2.10 -7.45 4.38
C MET A 253 2.95 -7.92 3.21
N VAL A 254 2.34 -8.61 2.24
CA VAL A 254 3.00 -9.09 1.03
C VAL A 254 3.22 -7.97 0.01
N ASP A 255 2.20 -7.15 -0.26
CA ASP A 255 2.19 -6.08 -1.27
C ASP A 255 3.05 -4.87 -0.86
N SER A 256 3.19 -4.65 0.43
CA SER A 256 3.82 -3.44 0.94
C SER A 256 5.32 -3.39 0.87
N GLY A 257 5.98 -4.52 0.57
CA GLY A 257 7.44 -4.58 0.45
C GLY A 257 8.12 -3.70 1.49
N VAL A 258 7.63 -3.74 2.75
CA VAL A 258 8.00 -2.82 3.85
C VAL A 258 9.47 -2.58 3.73
N THR A 259 9.95 -1.35 3.50
CA THR A 259 11.38 -1.00 3.39
C THR A 259 12.18 -1.89 4.34
N ALA A 260 12.90 -2.81 3.71
CA ALA A 260 12.96 -4.19 4.15
C ALA A 260 13.36 -4.35 5.62
N SER A 261 12.42 -4.86 6.44
CA SER A 261 12.85 -5.57 7.64
C SER A 261 13.89 -6.59 7.20
N PRO A 262 14.98 -6.83 7.95
CA PRO A 262 15.98 -7.80 7.53
C PRO A 262 15.37 -9.14 7.09
N TYR A 263 14.31 -9.57 7.77
CA TYR A 263 13.51 -10.74 7.41
C TYR A 263 12.82 -10.65 6.04
N GLY A 264 12.25 -9.49 5.71
CA GLY A 264 11.65 -9.20 4.41
C GLY A 264 12.66 -9.19 3.26
N VAL A 265 13.85 -8.61 3.47
CA VAL A 265 14.94 -8.68 2.46
C VAL A 265 15.30 -10.14 2.23
N VAL A 266 15.47 -10.93 3.30
CA VAL A 266 15.89 -12.32 3.19
C VAL A 266 14.88 -13.12 2.38
N ASN A 267 13.58 -12.95 2.65
CA ASN A 267 12.53 -13.61 1.88
C ASN A 267 12.50 -13.14 0.41
N GLU A 268 12.72 -11.86 0.14
CA GLU A 268 12.87 -11.34 -1.22
C GLU A 268 14.08 -11.98 -1.93
N ARG A 269 15.23 -12.10 -1.25
CA ARG A 269 16.42 -12.77 -1.78
C ARG A 269 16.21 -14.25 -2.01
N PHE A 270 15.51 -14.94 -1.11
CA PHE A 270 15.20 -16.36 -1.29
C PHE A 270 14.30 -16.58 -2.51
N SER A 271 13.32 -15.70 -2.72
CA SER A 271 12.48 -15.73 -3.93
C SER A 271 13.29 -15.47 -5.21
N GLU A 272 14.16 -14.46 -5.20
CA GLU A 272 15.05 -14.14 -6.32
C GLU A 272 16.00 -15.31 -6.64
N LEU A 273 16.62 -15.89 -5.60
CA LEU A 273 17.49 -17.06 -5.74
C LEU A 273 16.73 -18.29 -6.20
N TYR A 274 15.51 -18.50 -5.73
CA TYR A 274 14.66 -19.60 -6.20
C TYR A 274 14.42 -19.52 -7.72
N HIS A 275 14.10 -18.33 -8.23
CA HIS A 275 13.93 -18.14 -9.67
C HIS A 275 15.25 -18.29 -10.44
N ALA A 276 16.36 -17.81 -9.90
CA ALA A 276 17.67 -18.01 -10.50
C ALA A 276 18.08 -19.50 -10.56
N LEU A 277 17.80 -20.25 -9.49
CA LEU A 277 18.03 -21.70 -9.42
C LEU A 277 17.15 -22.46 -10.43
N LEU A 278 15.87 -22.08 -10.60
CA LEU A 278 15.01 -22.66 -11.63
C LEU A 278 15.54 -22.38 -13.05
N SER A 279 15.96 -21.14 -13.29
CA SER A 279 16.57 -20.75 -14.57
C SER A 279 17.84 -21.53 -14.85
N TYR A 280 18.70 -21.68 -13.85
CA TYR A 280 19.90 -22.49 -13.90
C TYR A 280 19.54 -23.94 -14.26
N MET A 281 18.63 -24.59 -13.53
CA MET A 281 18.21 -25.96 -13.82
C MET A 281 17.65 -26.11 -15.25
N ALA A 282 16.85 -25.15 -15.72
CA ALA A 282 16.29 -25.16 -17.06
C ALA A 282 17.36 -25.07 -18.16
N SER A 283 18.47 -24.38 -17.88
CA SER A 283 19.61 -24.27 -18.80
C SER A 283 20.55 -25.48 -18.80
N HIS A 284 20.50 -26.34 -17.78
CA HIS A 284 21.38 -27.51 -17.65
C HIS A 284 20.73 -28.79 -18.17
N ALA A 285 21.49 -29.59 -18.94
CA ALA A 285 20.98 -30.79 -19.61
C ALA A 285 20.38 -31.82 -18.64
N ASN A 286 21.02 -32.02 -17.49
CA ASN A 286 20.56 -32.96 -16.46
C ASN A 286 19.58 -32.34 -15.45
N ARG A 287 19.20 -31.06 -15.61
CA ARG A 287 18.37 -30.33 -14.65
C ARG A 287 18.93 -30.36 -13.23
N SER A 288 20.25 -30.31 -13.11
CA SER A 288 20.95 -30.29 -11.83
C SER A 288 20.95 -28.88 -11.24
N LEU A 289 21.03 -28.84 -9.91
CA LEU A 289 21.34 -27.64 -9.15
C LEU A 289 22.86 -27.43 -9.10
N PRO A 290 23.35 -26.19 -8.92
CA PRO A 290 24.78 -25.97 -8.74
C PRO A 290 25.26 -26.54 -7.40
N SER A 291 26.55 -26.91 -7.33
CA SER A 291 27.21 -27.15 -6.05
C SER A 291 27.37 -25.82 -5.28
N ALA A 292 27.52 -25.88 -3.96
CA ALA A 292 27.76 -24.68 -3.16
C ALA A 292 29.16 -24.08 -3.44
N ASP A 293 29.35 -22.78 -3.17
CA ASP A 293 30.68 -22.19 -3.06
C ASP A 293 31.19 -22.41 -1.62
N CYS A 294 32.21 -23.24 -1.45
CA CYS A 294 32.85 -23.45 -0.16
C CYS A 294 34.33 -23.13 -0.19
N SER A 295 34.72 -22.22 -1.08
CA SER A 295 36.04 -21.65 -1.07
C SER A 295 36.29 -20.88 0.25
N SER A 296 37.54 -20.80 0.67
CA SER A 296 37.92 -20.05 1.89
C SER A 296 37.65 -18.55 1.80
N THR A 297 37.46 -18.04 0.58
CA THR A 297 37.09 -16.67 0.26
C THR A 297 36.03 -16.72 -0.85
N PRO A 298 34.75 -16.80 -0.49
CA PRO A 298 33.66 -16.96 -1.45
C PRO A 298 33.75 -15.97 -2.61
N ASP A 299 33.94 -16.51 -3.81
CA ASP A 299 34.06 -15.77 -5.06
C ASP A 299 32.77 -15.80 -5.87
N GLY A 300 31.79 -16.58 -5.41
CA GLY A 300 30.48 -16.74 -6.03
C GLY A 300 30.44 -17.85 -7.07
N ASN A 301 31.51 -18.62 -7.23
CA ASN A 301 31.57 -19.79 -8.11
C ASN A 301 31.41 -21.08 -7.31
N SER A 302 30.66 -22.02 -7.87
CA SER A 302 30.42 -23.33 -7.31
C SER A 302 31.71 -24.14 -7.20
N THR A 303 31.90 -24.77 -6.05
CA THR A 303 33.02 -25.68 -5.79
C THR A 303 32.55 -27.12 -6.04
N ALA A 304 33.19 -27.81 -6.98
CA ALA A 304 32.77 -29.14 -7.40
C ALA A 304 32.66 -30.13 -6.22
N GLY A 305 31.49 -30.78 -6.09
CA GLY A 305 31.21 -31.74 -5.03
C GLY A 305 30.87 -31.13 -3.67
N CYS A 306 30.82 -29.80 -3.58
CA CYS A 306 30.47 -29.12 -2.35
C CYS A 306 28.96 -29.04 -2.15
N LEU A 307 28.48 -29.63 -1.06
CA LEU A 307 27.04 -29.72 -0.78
C LEU A 307 26.54 -28.65 0.19
N SER A 308 27.43 -27.95 0.89
CA SER A 308 27.08 -26.89 1.83
C SER A 308 28.17 -25.82 1.82
N GLY A 309 27.75 -24.55 1.71
CA GLY A 309 28.64 -23.40 1.57
C GLY A 309 27.81 -22.15 1.33
N THR A 310 28.40 -21.14 0.71
CA THR A 310 27.68 -19.94 0.28
C THR A 310 26.97 -20.16 -1.05
N VAL A 311 25.96 -19.31 -1.32
CA VAL A 311 25.27 -19.28 -2.60
C VAL A 311 26.26 -18.99 -3.74
N PRO A 312 26.29 -19.77 -4.84
CA PRO A 312 27.16 -19.49 -5.99
C PRO A 312 26.52 -18.43 -6.91
N TRP A 313 26.53 -17.16 -6.50
CA TRP A 313 25.80 -16.08 -7.19
C TRP A 313 26.26 -15.82 -8.63
N VAL A 314 27.53 -16.09 -8.95
CA VAL A 314 28.07 -15.92 -10.31
C VAL A 314 27.50 -16.99 -11.24
N ASP A 315 27.49 -18.26 -10.83
CA ASP A 315 26.87 -19.34 -11.60
C ASP A 315 25.36 -19.13 -11.81
N LEU A 316 24.71 -18.53 -10.81
CA LEU A 316 23.28 -18.20 -10.86
C LEU A 316 22.96 -16.95 -11.70
N GLY A 317 23.98 -16.20 -12.11
CA GLY A 317 23.81 -14.97 -12.89
C GLY A 317 23.13 -13.84 -12.10
N VAL A 318 23.24 -13.83 -10.77
CA VAL A 318 22.69 -12.81 -9.89
C VAL A 318 23.81 -11.96 -9.27
N SER A 319 23.48 -10.76 -8.81
CA SER A 319 24.48 -9.90 -8.16
C SER A 319 24.87 -10.46 -6.78
N GLN A 320 26.09 -10.16 -6.33
CA GLN A 320 26.55 -10.57 -4.99
C GLN A 320 25.62 -10.11 -3.87
N GLN A 321 24.96 -8.96 -4.03
CA GLN A 321 24.01 -8.42 -3.06
C GLN A 321 22.83 -9.36 -2.81
N VAL A 322 22.46 -10.18 -3.80
CA VAL A 322 21.37 -11.17 -3.69
C VAL A 322 21.78 -12.35 -2.82
N ALA A 323 23.07 -12.66 -2.77
CA ALA A 323 23.66 -13.71 -1.94
C ALA A 323 24.15 -13.22 -0.57
N THR A 324 23.86 -11.97 -0.20
CA THR A 324 24.17 -11.41 1.12
C THR A 324 22.89 -11.13 1.91
N ASN A 325 22.92 -11.42 3.20
CA ASN A 325 21.87 -11.04 4.12
C ASN A 325 21.97 -9.54 4.50
N PRO A 326 20.92 -8.97 5.11
CA PRO A 326 20.88 -7.54 5.45
C PRO A 326 21.83 -7.11 6.56
N TRP A 327 22.33 -8.07 7.34
CA TRP A 327 23.31 -7.87 8.39
C TRP A 327 24.76 -7.95 7.85
N GLY A 328 24.94 -8.11 6.53
CA GLY A 328 26.24 -8.13 5.86
C GLY A 328 26.92 -9.51 5.81
N GLY A 329 26.26 -10.55 6.33
CA GLY A 329 26.71 -11.94 6.19
C GLY A 329 26.32 -12.56 4.85
N GLN A 330 26.94 -13.67 4.47
CA GLN A 330 26.57 -14.40 3.26
C GLN A 330 25.44 -15.39 3.55
N LEU A 331 24.56 -15.58 2.56
CA LEU A 331 23.55 -16.62 2.60
C LEU A 331 24.21 -17.98 2.44
N THR A 332 23.79 -18.93 3.28
CA THR A 332 24.23 -20.31 3.21
C THR A 332 23.29 -21.08 2.27
N TYR A 333 23.88 -21.94 1.47
CA TYR A 333 23.22 -22.80 0.51
C TYR A 333 23.67 -24.24 0.76
N SER A 334 22.70 -25.10 1.08
CA SER A 334 22.90 -26.54 1.21
C SER A 334 22.08 -27.25 0.16
N VAL A 335 22.69 -28.13 -0.62
CA VAL A 335 22.05 -28.84 -1.73
C VAL A 335 22.13 -30.35 -1.53
N ASP A 336 21.07 -31.06 -1.92
CA ASP A 336 21.08 -32.52 -1.96
C ASP A 336 22.09 -33.03 -3.00
N GLY A 337 22.86 -34.05 -2.62
CA GLY A 337 23.91 -34.60 -3.49
C GLY A 337 23.40 -35.11 -4.83
N THR A 338 22.22 -35.73 -4.85
CA THR A 338 21.60 -36.22 -6.09
C THR A 338 21.18 -35.06 -6.99
N MET A 339 20.59 -34.02 -6.39
CA MET A 339 20.18 -32.82 -7.12
C MET A 339 21.38 -32.06 -7.70
N ALA A 340 22.53 -32.05 -7.02
CA ALA A 340 23.76 -31.44 -7.50
C ALA A 340 24.48 -32.27 -8.58
N SER A 341 24.50 -33.61 -8.47
CA SER A 341 25.26 -34.47 -9.38
C SER A 341 24.46 -34.99 -10.58
N SER A 342 23.28 -35.53 -10.31
CA SER A 342 22.47 -36.28 -11.28
C SER A 342 21.26 -35.47 -11.76
N GLY A 343 20.84 -34.48 -10.97
CA GLY A 343 19.75 -33.57 -11.28
C GLY A 343 18.37 -34.22 -11.26
N LEU A 344 17.38 -33.46 -11.71
CA LEU A 344 15.97 -33.83 -11.60
C LEU A 344 15.51 -34.69 -12.80
N THR A 345 14.96 -35.88 -12.53
CA THR A 345 14.33 -36.74 -13.56
C THR A 345 12.81 -36.86 -13.41
N GLN A 346 12.16 -37.50 -14.39
CA GLN A 346 10.74 -37.84 -14.37
C GLN A 346 10.37 -38.81 -13.23
N THR A 347 11.33 -39.61 -12.74
CA THR A 347 11.03 -40.76 -11.87
C THR A 347 11.62 -40.68 -10.45
N VAL A 348 12.75 -40.02 -10.17
CA VAL A 348 13.35 -39.90 -8.81
C VAL A 348 14.14 -38.57 -8.63
N PRO A 349 14.20 -37.98 -7.42
CA PRO A 349 13.51 -38.39 -6.18
C PRO A 349 12.03 -38.02 -6.21
N SER A 350 11.20 -39.03 -6.29
CA SER A 350 9.76 -38.96 -6.12
C SER A 350 9.48 -38.97 -4.61
N GLY A 351 9.55 -37.80 -3.98
CA GLY A 351 9.24 -37.61 -2.56
C GLY A 351 9.26 -36.14 -2.15
N THR A 352 8.82 -35.85 -0.91
CA THR A 352 8.93 -34.53 -0.25
C THR A 352 10.36 -34.24 0.24
N ASN A 353 11.36 -34.92 -0.33
CA ASN A 353 12.75 -34.78 0.10
C ASN A 353 13.24 -33.36 -0.17
N THR A 354 14.03 -32.84 0.75
CA THR A 354 14.71 -31.55 0.61
C THR A 354 15.63 -31.60 -0.61
N ALA A 355 15.42 -30.70 -1.58
CA ALA A 355 16.32 -30.53 -2.71
C ALA A 355 17.46 -29.57 -2.35
N LEU A 356 17.12 -28.48 -1.67
CA LEU A 356 18.07 -27.52 -1.14
C LEU A 356 17.49 -26.77 0.07
N THR A 357 18.37 -26.15 0.84
CA THR A 357 18.02 -25.23 1.92
C THR A 357 18.85 -23.96 1.76
N LEU A 358 18.16 -22.81 1.79
CA LEU A 358 18.78 -21.50 1.92
C LEU A 358 18.68 -21.06 3.38
N THR A 359 19.71 -20.42 3.91
CA THR A 359 19.71 -19.93 5.29
C THR A 359 20.44 -18.60 5.41
N ALA A 360 19.81 -17.64 6.07
CA ALA A 360 20.42 -16.39 6.51
C ALA A 360 20.66 -16.47 8.01
N SER A 361 21.87 -16.12 8.44
CA SER A 361 22.11 -15.84 9.86
C SER A 361 21.25 -14.66 10.29
N GLY A 362 20.72 -14.71 11.51
CA GLY A 362 20.02 -13.59 12.10
C GLY A 362 20.91 -12.40 12.44
N SER A 363 20.42 -11.56 13.34
CA SER A 363 21.05 -10.30 13.76
C SER A 363 22.35 -10.49 14.56
N ASP A 364 22.54 -11.65 15.16
CA ASP A 364 23.74 -12.00 15.93
C ASP A 364 24.89 -12.53 15.06
N ALA A 365 24.64 -12.73 13.76
CA ALA A 365 25.56 -13.33 12.78
C ALA A 365 26.05 -14.75 13.15
N VAL A 366 25.31 -15.48 13.98
CA VAL A 366 25.61 -16.86 14.38
C VAL A 366 24.56 -17.79 13.77
N PHE A 367 24.97 -18.88 13.14
CA PHE A 367 24.04 -19.87 12.60
C PHE A 367 23.59 -20.89 13.67
N SER A 368 22.44 -21.52 13.42
CA SER A 368 21.71 -22.44 14.31
C SER A 368 21.15 -21.79 15.58
N THR A 369 20.83 -20.50 15.53
CA THR A 369 20.19 -19.74 16.61
C THR A 369 18.71 -19.47 16.29
N SER A 370 17.98 -18.90 17.25
CA SER A 370 16.52 -18.69 17.11
C SER A 370 16.14 -17.55 16.15
N ASP A 371 17.08 -16.70 15.77
CA ASP A 371 16.85 -15.56 14.88
C ASP A 371 17.21 -15.83 13.41
N ASP A 372 17.69 -17.04 13.11
CA ASP A 372 17.96 -17.51 11.75
C ASP A 372 16.69 -17.69 10.91
N ILE A 373 16.87 -17.48 9.62
CA ILE A 373 15.80 -17.64 8.63
C ILE A 373 16.25 -18.68 7.63
N SER A 374 15.51 -19.77 7.54
CA SER A 374 15.78 -20.85 6.59
C SER A 374 14.56 -21.12 5.73
N GLU A 375 14.79 -21.36 4.45
CA GLU A 375 13.78 -21.83 3.52
C GLU A 375 14.23 -23.15 2.89
N VAL A 376 13.35 -24.15 2.95
CA VAL A 376 13.59 -25.50 2.46
C VAL A 376 12.77 -25.70 1.20
N PHE A 377 13.44 -25.97 0.08
CA PHE A 377 12.76 -26.26 -1.19
C PHE A 377 12.75 -27.77 -1.42
N SER A 378 11.54 -28.29 -1.69
CA SER A 378 11.37 -29.72 -1.95
C SER A 378 11.62 -30.07 -3.41
N VAL A 379 12.02 -31.32 -3.67
CA VAL A 379 12.13 -31.85 -5.04
C VAL A 379 10.80 -31.73 -5.80
N SER A 380 9.66 -31.98 -5.13
CA SER A 380 8.33 -31.83 -5.73
C SER A 380 8.01 -30.40 -6.15
N GLN A 381 8.43 -29.42 -5.37
CA GLN A 381 8.21 -28.00 -5.67
C GLN A 381 8.98 -27.58 -6.93
N LEU A 382 10.27 -27.92 -7.01
CA LEU A 382 11.09 -27.64 -8.20
C LEU A 382 10.56 -28.37 -9.44
N ARG A 383 10.13 -29.63 -9.29
CA ARG A 383 9.52 -30.40 -10.38
C ARG A 383 8.25 -29.75 -10.91
N GLY A 384 7.34 -29.36 -10.02
CA GLY A 384 6.10 -28.69 -10.39
C GLY A 384 6.35 -27.38 -11.12
N ALA A 385 7.32 -26.58 -10.65
CA ALA A 385 7.67 -25.31 -11.26
C ALA A 385 8.26 -25.47 -12.68
N LEU A 386 9.18 -26.41 -12.88
CA LEU A 386 9.77 -26.67 -14.20
C LEU A 386 8.73 -27.19 -15.21
N ILE A 387 7.87 -28.12 -14.81
CA ILE A 387 6.79 -28.63 -15.67
C ILE A 387 5.80 -27.51 -15.99
N GLY A 388 5.42 -26.70 -15.01
CA GLY A 388 4.54 -25.54 -15.22
C GLY A 388 5.12 -24.50 -16.19
N ALA A 389 6.45 -24.38 -16.24
CA ALA A 389 7.17 -23.56 -17.20
C ALA A 389 7.42 -24.26 -18.56
N SER A 390 6.78 -25.40 -18.83
CA SER A 390 6.97 -26.20 -20.05
C SER A 390 8.40 -26.74 -20.27
N VAL A 391 9.18 -26.95 -19.21
CA VAL A 391 10.52 -27.53 -19.29
C VAL A 391 10.45 -29.05 -19.26
N THR A 392 10.97 -29.72 -20.29
CA THR A 392 11.05 -31.19 -20.35
C THR A 392 12.11 -31.72 -19.38
N LEU A 393 11.70 -32.70 -18.57
CA LEU A 393 12.57 -33.42 -17.64
C LEU A 393 13.17 -34.68 -18.29
N PRO A 394 14.45 -34.99 -18.03
CA PRO A 394 15.06 -36.27 -18.37
C PRO A 394 14.25 -37.46 -17.83
N PRO A 395 14.20 -38.59 -18.55
CA PRO A 395 13.47 -39.80 -18.11
C PRO A 395 13.92 -40.30 -16.72
#